data_AF-A0A0G1YT69-F1
#
_entry.id   AF-A0A0G1YT69-F1
#
_cell.length_a   1.000
_cell.length_b   1.000
_cell.length_c   1.000
_cell.angle_alpha   90.00
_cell.angle_beta   90.00
_cell.angle_gamma   90.00
#
_symmetry.space_group_name_H-M   'P 1'
#
loop_
_entity.id
_entity.type
_entity.pdbx_description
1 polymer ?
#
loop_
_entity_poly.entity_id
_entity_poly.type
_entity_poly.pdbx_seq_one_letter_code
_entity_poly.pdbx_strand_id
1 'polypeptide(L)'
;MGIGTANPTNATLDVVGDIAFNGGDLIDSAGTNAVLKLRGTDSTRYLELRTGSSMVQLRAFGSAVNELRMGAGTADHLTITSSGNVGIGTTTPNNKLDIYSTTKSAIGFSGASGDTYKWTIGMDVTNGGRFSIASSTALGTTDRLVIDGNGSVGVGTSSPSQQLSIQGNTYLTGGLGVGRATTTSGVIETTGVINVQGAGTSSFTNGINLADGCFSTRGTCAALGGTTINSGTANRLAYYSGASTLDSANYLTTDATNFRLGIGTTSPATTFSVAGNTYLDSNVITISSSSAATTTVVLGNGLNFDSNTFVIDPNSNRVGIGTTSPAKLLSVSGSSGFMLTNTGANHTFYIEDIAGDSTPFVIDESGNVGIGTAAPGYKLDVNSGTTDFVANFESTDDQIGLLLSDGDDFLVGIKGTSFFIDRTTSFTSPDDFVLDNNGNVGIGTTTPAAKLSINAASNALGFYLAGYANNTADMFRISTSTASATSTAFIIDANGKVGIGTSSPSQQLSISGNAYLTGGLGVGIATTTSGVIETTGVINVQGAGTSSFTNGINLADGCFATRGTCAALGGTTINSGTANRLA
;
A
#
# COMPACT_ATOMS: atom_id res chain seq x y z
N MET A 1 -39.11 -105.58 -89.38
CA MET A 1 -40.39 -105.98 -90.00
C MET A 1 -40.93 -104.72 -90.64
N GLY A 2 -40.99 -104.63 -91.96
CA GLY A 2 -41.66 -103.49 -92.60
C GLY A 2 -43.15 -103.78 -92.63
N ILE A 3 -43.96 -103.00 -91.92
CA ILE A 3 -45.42 -103.05 -92.11
C ILE A 3 -45.74 -101.89 -93.04
N GLY A 4 -45.95 -102.19 -94.33
CA GLY A 4 -46.26 -101.20 -95.36
C GLY A 4 -45.07 -100.64 -96.16
N THR A 5 -43.84 -101.15 -96.00
CA THR A 5 -42.65 -100.70 -96.77
C THR A 5 -42.03 -101.84 -97.57
N ALA A 6 -41.66 -101.58 -98.83
CA ALA A 6 -41.18 -102.60 -99.77
C ALA A 6 -39.69 -102.93 -99.63
N ASN A 7 -38.93 -102.20 -98.80
CA ASN A 7 -37.49 -102.42 -98.59
C ASN A 7 -37.05 -102.00 -97.17
N PRO A 8 -37.24 -102.85 -96.15
CA PRO A 8 -36.73 -102.57 -94.81
C PRO A 8 -35.20 -102.79 -94.79
N THR A 9 -34.40 -101.73 -94.59
CA THR A 9 -32.94 -101.78 -94.78
C THR A 9 -32.08 -102.00 -93.54
N ASN A 10 -32.63 -102.19 -92.33
CA ASN A 10 -31.87 -102.65 -91.15
C ASN A 10 -32.82 -103.11 -90.03
N ALA A 11 -32.33 -103.96 -89.13
CA ALA A 11 -33.12 -104.70 -88.13
C ALA A 11 -33.84 -103.81 -87.07
N THR A 12 -35.03 -103.28 -87.39
CA THR A 12 -36.15 -102.96 -86.46
C THR A 12 -37.46 -102.74 -87.26
N LEU A 13 -38.61 -102.57 -86.58
CA LEU A 13 -39.92 -102.27 -87.19
C LEU A 13 -39.93 -100.83 -87.75
N ASP A 14 -40.24 -100.67 -89.03
CA ASP A 14 -40.34 -99.38 -89.73
C ASP A 14 -41.80 -99.24 -90.22
N VAL A 15 -42.50 -98.21 -89.71
CA VAL A 15 -43.92 -97.95 -89.99
C VAL A 15 -44.06 -96.51 -90.49
N VAL A 16 -44.66 -96.35 -91.67
CA VAL A 16 -45.03 -95.05 -92.21
C VAL A 16 -46.51 -94.80 -91.89
N GLY A 17 -46.77 -93.94 -90.90
CA GLY A 17 -48.12 -93.59 -90.42
C GLY A 17 -48.29 -93.72 -88.91
N ASP A 18 -49.48 -93.39 -88.41
CA ASP A 18 -49.80 -93.48 -86.98
C ASP A 18 -49.84 -94.94 -86.51
N ILE A 19 -49.10 -95.23 -85.45
CA ILE A 19 -49.22 -96.53 -84.76
C ILE A 19 -50.29 -96.38 -83.67
N ALA A 20 -51.50 -96.87 -83.93
CA ALA A 20 -52.59 -96.89 -82.96
C ALA A 20 -52.60 -98.19 -82.16
N PHE A 21 -52.52 -98.09 -80.84
CA PHE A 21 -52.68 -99.22 -79.91
C PHE A 21 -54.07 -99.10 -79.27
N ASN A 22 -54.96 -100.07 -79.53
CA ASN A 22 -56.30 -100.10 -78.95
C ASN A 22 -56.35 -101.11 -77.80
N GLY A 23 -56.37 -100.60 -76.56
CA GLY A 23 -56.74 -101.39 -75.37
C GLY A 23 -55.62 -102.14 -74.63
N GLY A 24 -54.46 -101.52 -74.40
CA GLY A 24 -53.40 -102.09 -73.54
C GLY A 24 -52.19 -101.17 -73.40
N ASP A 25 -51.21 -101.59 -72.59
CA ASP A 25 -49.95 -100.86 -72.42
C ASP A 25 -49.09 -100.94 -73.69
N LEU A 26 -48.55 -99.79 -74.11
CA LEU A 26 -47.65 -99.67 -75.27
C LEU A 26 -46.36 -100.50 -75.09
N ILE A 27 -45.90 -100.61 -73.84
CA ILE A 27 -44.77 -101.43 -73.42
C ILE A 27 -45.12 -102.06 -72.08
N ASP A 28 -45.49 -103.35 -72.08
CA ASP A 28 -45.58 -104.17 -70.88
C ASP A 28 -44.26 -104.94 -70.71
N SER A 29 -43.62 -104.83 -69.54
CA SER A 29 -42.52 -105.72 -69.19
C SER A 29 -42.72 -106.27 -67.78
N ALA A 30 -42.84 -107.59 -67.66
CA ALA A 30 -42.82 -108.31 -66.38
C ALA A 30 -41.43 -108.29 -65.68
N GLY A 31 -40.45 -107.54 -66.21
CA GLY A 31 -39.10 -107.38 -65.67
C GLY A 31 -38.79 -105.93 -65.32
N THR A 32 -37.70 -105.71 -64.58
CA THR A 32 -37.35 -104.45 -63.89
C THR A 32 -37.01 -103.23 -64.78
N ASN A 33 -37.20 -103.26 -66.11
CA ASN A 33 -36.93 -102.12 -66.99
C ASN A 33 -37.75 -102.16 -68.31
N ALA A 34 -38.97 -101.60 -68.31
CA ALA A 34 -39.65 -101.19 -69.55
C ALA A 34 -39.11 -99.82 -69.99
N VAL A 35 -38.45 -99.74 -71.16
CA VAL A 35 -37.89 -98.47 -71.65
C VAL A 35 -38.37 -98.18 -73.07
N LEU A 36 -39.19 -97.14 -73.24
CA LEU A 36 -39.45 -96.52 -74.54
C LEU A 36 -38.24 -95.66 -74.94
N LYS A 37 -37.46 -96.12 -75.92
CA LYS A 37 -36.26 -95.40 -76.43
C LYS A 37 -36.56 -94.70 -77.75
N LEU A 38 -36.57 -93.37 -77.75
CA LEU A 38 -36.65 -92.57 -78.97
C LEU A 38 -35.22 -92.24 -79.48
N ARG A 39 -34.73 -92.99 -80.47
CA ARG A 39 -33.40 -92.82 -81.08
C ARG A 39 -33.48 -92.01 -82.38
N GLY A 40 -32.46 -91.20 -82.66
CA GLY A 40 -32.32 -90.35 -83.85
C GLY A 40 -31.06 -89.49 -83.79
N THR A 41 -30.72 -88.77 -84.84
CA THR A 41 -29.49 -87.93 -84.93
C THR A 41 -29.73 -86.43 -84.75
N ASP A 42 -31.00 -85.99 -84.68
CA ASP A 42 -31.34 -84.58 -84.83
C ASP A 42 -31.71 -83.92 -83.48
N SER A 43 -31.52 -82.60 -83.38
CA SER A 43 -31.57 -81.80 -82.14
C SER A 43 -32.97 -81.52 -81.57
N THR A 44 -34.06 -81.97 -82.19
CA THR A 44 -35.45 -81.66 -81.79
C THR A 44 -36.27 -82.91 -81.51
N ARG A 45 -35.82 -83.76 -80.59
CA ARG A 45 -36.62 -84.91 -80.14
C ARG A 45 -37.44 -84.56 -78.91
N TYR A 46 -38.75 -84.73 -79.02
CA TYR A 46 -39.68 -84.63 -77.91
C TYR A 46 -40.64 -85.82 -78.00
N LEU A 47 -40.99 -86.39 -76.84
CA LEU A 47 -42.18 -87.21 -76.73
C LEU A 47 -43.35 -86.23 -76.63
N GLU A 48 -44.07 -86.01 -77.73
CA GLU A 48 -45.31 -85.22 -77.65
C GLU A 48 -46.41 -86.10 -77.06
N LEU A 49 -46.88 -85.72 -75.88
CA LEU A 49 -48.09 -86.28 -75.30
C LEU A 49 -49.17 -85.21 -75.47
N ARG A 50 -50.00 -85.33 -76.51
CA ARG A 50 -51.15 -84.44 -76.74
C ARG A 50 -52.43 -85.11 -76.27
N THR A 51 -53.30 -84.31 -75.69
CA THR A 51 -54.69 -84.66 -75.39
C THR A 51 -55.57 -83.48 -75.77
N GLY A 52 -56.76 -83.73 -76.33
CA GLY A 52 -57.65 -82.65 -76.75
C GLY A 52 -58.27 -81.84 -75.61
N SER A 53 -58.51 -82.46 -74.43
CA SER A 53 -59.14 -81.78 -73.28
C SER A 53 -58.83 -82.43 -71.91
N SER A 54 -57.90 -83.39 -71.84
CA SER A 54 -57.60 -84.14 -70.61
C SER A 54 -56.20 -83.85 -70.10
N MET A 55 -55.88 -84.30 -68.89
CA MET A 55 -54.53 -84.18 -68.35
C MET A 55 -53.67 -85.34 -68.85
N VAL A 56 -52.52 -85.00 -69.43
CA VAL A 56 -51.43 -85.98 -69.60
C VAL A 56 -50.78 -86.15 -68.23
N GLN A 57 -50.73 -87.38 -67.75
CA GLN A 57 -50.07 -87.72 -66.49
C GLN A 57 -48.88 -88.62 -66.78
N LEU A 58 -47.69 -88.18 -66.37
CA LEU A 58 -46.57 -89.08 -66.14
C LEU A 58 -46.67 -89.54 -64.69
N ARG A 59 -47.11 -90.79 -64.49
CA ARG A 59 -47.18 -91.43 -63.17
C ARG A 59 -46.13 -92.53 -63.12
N ALA A 60 -45.30 -92.55 -62.08
CA ALA A 60 -44.44 -93.67 -61.80
C ALA A 60 -45.00 -94.42 -60.58
N PHE A 61 -45.29 -95.70 -60.72
CA PHE A 61 -45.81 -96.54 -59.64
C PHE A 61 -44.69 -97.43 -59.10
N GLY A 62 -44.43 -97.37 -57.79
CA GLY A 62 -43.69 -98.41 -57.07
C GLY A 62 -42.15 -98.41 -57.16
N SER A 63 -41.49 -97.28 -57.40
CA SER A 63 -40.02 -97.25 -57.46
C SER A 63 -39.34 -96.95 -56.11
N ALA A 64 -38.35 -97.75 -55.73
CA ALA A 64 -37.47 -97.54 -54.57
C ALA A 64 -36.38 -96.47 -54.83
N VAL A 65 -36.22 -96.00 -56.07
CA VAL A 65 -35.27 -94.96 -56.50
C VAL A 65 -35.98 -93.96 -57.42
N ASN A 66 -35.48 -92.71 -57.48
CA ASN A 66 -36.06 -91.52 -58.15
C ASN A 66 -37.25 -91.77 -59.11
N GLU A 67 -38.40 -91.18 -58.77
CA GLU A 67 -39.71 -91.34 -59.40
C GLU A 67 -39.81 -90.67 -60.78
N LEU A 68 -39.12 -89.55 -60.98
CA LEU A 68 -39.01 -88.88 -62.29
C LEU A 68 -37.62 -88.26 -62.43
N ARG A 69 -36.93 -88.54 -63.54
CA ARG A 69 -35.68 -87.85 -63.90
C ARG A 69 -35.82 -87.24 -65.30
N MET A 70 -35.48 -85.97 -65.41
CA MET A 70 -35.32 -85.27 -66.68
C MET A 70 -33.88 -84.77 -66.76
N GLY A 71 -33.17 -85.13 -67.81
CA GLY A 71 -31.75 -84.82 -67.95
C GLY A 71 -31.32 -84.71 -69.41
N ALA A 72 -30.11 -84.20 -69.62
CA ALA A 72 -29.44 -84.15 -70.92
C ALA A 72 -28.04 -84.75 -70.77
N GLY A 73 -27.70 -85.73 -71.60
CA GLY A 73 -26.43 -86.47 -71.48
C GLY A 73 -26.38 -87.31 -70.20
N THR A 74 -25.32 -87.16 -69.41
CA THR A 74 -25.14 -87.86 -68.12
C THR A 74 -25.62 -87.05 -66.90
N ALA A 75 -26.19 -85.86 -67.11
CA ALA A 75 -26.60 -84.95 -66.05
C ALA A 75 -28.12 -84.95 -65.87
N ASP A 76 -28.57 -85.14 -64.62
CA ASP A 76 -29.97 -85.00 -64.23
C ASP A 76 -30.25 -83.51 -63.91
N HIS A 77 -31.19 -82.89 -64.62
CA HIS A 77 -31.56 -81.47 -64.45
C HIS A 77 -32.76 -81.29 -63.53
N LEU A 78 -33.74 -82.19 -63.59
CA LEU A 78 -34.85 -82.31 -62.64
C LEU A 78 -34.91 -83.75 -62.15
N THR A 79 -34.92 -83.92 -60.83
CA THR A 79 -35.15 -85.19 -60.15
C THR A 79 -36.33 -85.04 -59.22
N ILE A 80 -37.32 -85.94 -59.30
CA ILE A 80 -38.31 -86.14 -58.24
C ILE A 80 -38.00 -87.48 -57.61
N THR A 81 -37.72 -87.48 -56.32
CA THR A 81 -37.47 -88.70 -55.55
C THR A 81 -38.78 -89.39 -55.19
N SER A 82 -38.72 -90.68 -54.84
CA SER A 82 -39.89 -91.42 -54.34
C SER A 82 -40.46 -90.88 -53.02
N SER A 83 -39.72 -90.04 -52.30
CA SER A 83 -40.21 -89.29 -51.13
C SER A 83 -40.87 -87.96 -51.49
N GLY A 84 -41.03 -87.65 -52.78
CA GLY A 84 -41.63 -86.42 -53.29
C GLY A 84 -40.76 -85.18 -53.16
N ASN A 85 -39.45 -85.33 -52.96
CA ASN A 85 -38.51 -84.20 -52.98
C ASN A 85 -38.08 -83.91 -54.42
N VAL A 86 -38.10 -82.64 -54.79
CA VAL A 86 -37.72 -82.13 -56.11
C VAL A 86 -36.30 -81.59 -56.05
N GLY A 87 -35.38 -82.20 -56.77
CA GLY A 87 -34.02 -81.70 -57.03
C GLY A 87 -33.96 -81.01 -58.38
N ILE A 88 -33.46 -79.78 -58.42
CA ILE A 88 -33.06 -79.09 -59.65
C ILE A 88 -31.53 -79.05 -59.65
N GLY A 89 -30.90 -79.72 -60.62
CA GLY A 89 -29.45 -79.87 -60.69
C GLY A 89 -28.82 -80.83 -59.65
N THR A 90 -29.62 -81.52 -58.85
CA THR A 90 -29.17 -82.56 -57.90
C THR A 90 -30.03 -83.83 -57.99
N THR A 91 -29.41 -84.99 -57.77
CA THR A 91 -30.07 -86.30 -57.76
C THR A 91 -30.44 -86.78 -56.36
N THR A 92 -29.95 -86.11 -55.32
CA THR A 92 -30.14 -86.44 -53.91
C THR A 92 -30.67 -85.22 -53.15
N PRO A 93 -31.88 -84.70 -53.47
CA PRO A 93 -32.44 -83.54 -52.79
C PRO A 93 -32.75 -83.84 -51.32
N ASN A 94 -32.14 -83.05 -50.42
CA ASN A 94 -32.35 -83.18 -48.97
C ASN A 94 -33.65 -82.50 -48.50
N ASN A 95 -34.13 -81.52 -49.26
CA ASN A 95 -35.34 -80.75 -48.97
C ASN A 95 -36.45 -81.03 -49.99
N LYS A 96 -37.69 -80.61 -49.69
CA LYS A 96 -38.84 -80.74 -50.61
C LYS A 96 -38.57 -80.11 -51.98
N LEU A 97 -37.84 -79.01 -52.01
CA LEU A 97 -37.21 -78.45 -53.19
C LEU A 97 -35.75 -78.18 -52.86
N ASP A 98 -34.82 -78.77 -53.62
CA ASP A 98 -33.39 -78.57 -53.48
C ASP A 98 -32.84 -78.10 -54.83
N ILE A 99 -32.33 -76.87 -54.89
CA ILE A 99 -31.77 -76.28 -56.11
C ILE A 99 -30.25 -76.25 -55.93
N TYR A 100 -29.55 -76.99 -56.78
CA TYR A 100 -28.11 -77.15 -56.73
C TYR A 100 -27.44 -76.70 -58.03
N SER A 101 -26.33 -76.00 -57.87
CA SER A 101 -25.44 -75.56 -58.93
C SER A 101 -24.07 -75.34 -58.31
N THR A 102 -23.01 -75.71 -59.03
CA THR A 102 -21.63 -75.47 -58.60
C THR A 102 -21.23 -73.99 -58.69
N THR A 103 -22.06 -73.15 -59.32
CA THR A 103 -21.80 -71.72 -59.48
C THR A 103 -22.84 -70.88 -58.73
N LYS A 104 -24.08 -70.86 -59.20
CA LYS A 104 -25.17 -70.07 -58.63
C LYS A 104 -26.46 -70.87 -58.63
N SER A 105 -27.05 -71.02 -57.46
CA SER A 105 -28.35 -71.68 -57.26
C SER A 105 -29.37 -70.61 -56.91
N ALA A 106 -30.29 -70.31 -57.82
CA ALA A 106 -31.17 -69.16 -57.68
C ALA A 106 -32.60 -69.41 -58.16
N ILE A 107 -33.52 -68.69 -57.54
CA ILE A 107 -34.91 -68.55 -57.96
C ILE A 107 -35.11 -67.12 -58.44
N GLY A 108 -35.58 -66.97 -59.68
CA GLY A 108 -35.88 -65.68 -60.29
C GLY A 108 -37.38 -65.39 -60.31
N PHE A 109 -37.74 -64.16 -59.93
CA PHE A 109 -39.09 -63.61 -60.03
C PHE A 109 -39.08 -62.45 -61.02
N SER A 110 -40.09 -62.36 -61.88
CA SER A 110 -40.09 -61.32 -62.91
C SER A 110 -41.44 -60.84 -63.41
N GLY A 111 -41.55 -59.51 -63.55
CA GLY A 111 -42.68 -58.86 -64.22
C GLY A 111 -42.40 -58.34 -65.64
N ALA A 112 -41.15 -58.37 -66.13
CA ALA A 112 -40.75 -57.85 -67.45
C ALA A 112 -39.54 -58.62 -68.04
N SER A 113 -39.08 -58.28 -69.25
CA SER A 113 -37.77 -58.69 -69.79
C SER A 113 -36.66 -57.75 -69.32
N GLY A 114 -35.42 -58.23 -69.17
CA GLY A 114 -34.29 -57.44 -68.63
C GLY A 114 -34.30 -57.34 -67.10
N ASP A 115 -33.54 -56.40 -66.51
CA ASP A 115 -33.34 -56.27 -65.04
C ASP A 115 -34.46 -55.53 -64.29
N THR A 116 -35.33 -54.81 -64.99
CA THR A 116 -36.43 -54.05 -64.36
C THR A 116 -37.50 -54.99 -63.80
N TYR A 117 -37.90 -54.78 -62.54
CA TYR A 117 -38.85 -55.65 -61.82
C TYR A 117 -38.44 -57.12 -61.78
N LYS A 118 -37.13 -57.37 -61.68
CA LYS A 118 -36.56 -58.69 -61.39
C LYS A 118 -36.08 -58.75 -59.95
N TRP A 119 -36.38 -59.86 -59.32
CA TRP A 119 -35.77 -60.25 -58.06
C TRP A 119 -35.20 -61.64 -58.19
N THR A 120 -33.93 -61.78 -57.83
CA THR A 120 -33.27 -63.08 -57.81
C THR A 120 -32.83 -63.34 -56.37
N ILE A 121 -33.23 -64.49 -55.84
CA ILE A 121 -32.85 -64.95 -54.51
C ILE A 121 -32.09 -66.27 -54.63
N GLY A 122 -31.01 -66.41 -53.90
CA GLY A 122 -30.26 -67.66 -53.94
C GLY A 122 -28.86 -67.55 -53.37
N MET A 123 -28.07 -68.59 -53.64
CA MET A 123 -26.70 -68.71 -53.20
C MET A 123 -25.74 -68.56 -54.38
N ASP A 124 -24.68 -67.79 -54.16
CA ASP A 124 -23.59 -67.58 -55.11
C ASP A 124 -22.32 -68.26 -54.56
N VAL A 125 -22.09 -69.50 -55.00
CA VAL A 125 -20.92 -70.30 -54.62
C VAL A 125 -19.64 -69.63 -55.13
N THR A 126 -19.70 -68.97 -56.28
CA THR A 126 -18.54 -68.27 -56.87
C THR A 126 -18.11 -67.04 -56.08
N ASN A 127 -18.98 -66.52 -55.20
CA ASN A 127 -18.70 -65.35 -54.36
C ASN A 127 -18.74 -65.74 -52.87
N GLY A 128 -17.94 -66.75 -52.52
CA GLY A 128 -17.74 -67.19 -51.14
C GLY A 128 -18.94 -67.93 -50.53
N GLY A 129 -19.88 -68.45 -51.33
CA GLY A 129 -21.04 -69.16 -50.81
C GLY A 129 -22.09 -68.25 -50.17
N ARG A 130 -22.08 -66.95 -50.50
CA ARG A 130 -23.02 -65.98 -49.93
C ARG A 130 -24.46 -66.25 -50.37
N PHE A 131 -25.40 -65.92 -49.49
CA PHE A 131 -26.82 -65.83 -49.79
C PHE A 131 -27.19 -64.38 -50.11
N SER A 132 -27.84 -64.15 -51.26
CA SER A 132 -28.17 -62.79 -51.70
C SER A 132 -29.61 -62.67 -52.17
N ILE A 133 -30.20 -61.50 -51.93
CA ILE A 133 -31.42 -61.01 -52.57
C ILE A 133 -31.00 -59.85 -53.49
N ALA A 134 -31.08 -60.07 -54.80
CA ALA A 134 -30.67 -59.12 -55.82
C ALA A 134 -31.88 -58.55 -56.56
N SER A 135 -31.88 -57.23 -56.80
CA SER A 135 -32.87 -56.58 -57.67
C SER A 135 -32.42 -56.60 -59.14
N SER A 136 -32.04 -57.77 -59.64
CA SER A 136 -31.51 -58.00 -60.99
C SER A 136 -31.82 -59.41 -61.50
N THR A 137 -31.52 -59.69 -62.77
CA THR A 137 -31.66 -61.02 -63.39
C THR A 137 -30.69 -62.07 -62.87
N ALA A 138 -29.62 -61.67 -62.19
CA ALA A 138 -28.63 -62.56 -61.61
C ALA A 138 -28.21 -62.10 -60.22
N LEU A 139 -27.75 -63.04 -59.39
CA LEU A 139 -27.09 -62.74 -58.12
C LEU A 139 -25.77 -62.00 -58.39
N GLY A 140 -25.48 -60.96 -57.60
CA GLY A 140 -24.22 -60.23 -57.63
C GLY A 140 -24.17 -58.96 -58.47
N THR A 141 -25.24 -58.61 -59.18
CA THR A 141 -25.27 -57.41 -60.04
C THR A 141 -25.95 -56.21 -59.35
N THR A 142 -26.88 -56.42 -58.40
CA THR A 142 -27.46 -55.39 -57.51
C THR A 142 -27.99 -55.99 -56.20
N ASP A 143 -27.11 -56.52 -55.37
CA ASP A 143 -27.51 -57.15 -54.12
C ASP A 143 -28.04 -56.11 -53.11
N ARG A 144 -29.27 -56.33 -52.61
CA ARG A 144 -29.92 -55.46 -51.62
C ARG A 144 -29.76 -55.97 -50.20
N LEU A 145 -29.80 -57.29 -50.05
CA LEU A 145 -29.48 -57.99 -48.81
C LEU A 145 -28.50 -59.10 -49.14
N VAL A 146 -27.39 -59.13 -48.41
CA VAL A 146 -26.36 -60.16 -48.52
C VAL A 146 -26.13 -60.76 -47.16
N ILE A 147 -26.02 -62.08 -47.08
CA ILE A 147 -25.38 -62.79 -45.99
C ILE A 147 -24.14 -63.42 -46.61
N ASP A 148 -22.95 -62.90 -46.30
CA ASP A 148 -21.72 -63.42 -46.88
C ASP A 148 -21.41 -64.85 -46.38
N GLY A 149 -20.39 -65.48 -46.97
CA GLY A 149 -19.97 -66.83 -46.55
C GLY A 149 -19.50 -66.94 -45.09
N ASN A 150 -19.24 -65.82 -44.43
CA ASN A 150 -18.82 -65.72 -43.04
C ASN A 150 -19.98 -65.37 -42.09
N GLY A 151 -21.19 -65.16 -42.62
CA GLY A 151 -22.40 -64.82 -41.85
C GLY A 151 -22.63 -63.32 -41.61
N SER A 152 -21.86 -62.43 -42.24
CA SER A 152 -22.06 -60.98 -42.13
C SER A 152 -23.23 -60.52 -42.99
N VAL A 153 -24.11 -59.70 -42.42
CA VAL A 153 -25.30 -59.17 -43.07
C VAL A 153 -25.00 -57.81 -43.69
N GLY A 154 -25.13 -57.69 -45.00
CA GLY A 154 -25.10 -56.42 -45.74
C GLY A 154 -26.51 -55.98 -46.13
N VAL A 155 -26.89 -54.74 -45.81
CA VAL A 155 -28.10 -54.08 -46.33
C VAL A 155 -27.67 -52.92 -47.21
N GLY A 156 -27.99 -52.98 -48.50
CA GLY A 156 -27.53 -52.02 -49.51
C GLY A 156 -26.05 -52.11 -49.86
N THR A 157 -25.30 -53.07 -49.30
CA THR A 157 -23.90 -53.34 -49.65
C THR A 157 -23.69 -54.83 -49.91
N SER A 158 -22.89 -55.15 -50.93
CA SER A 158 -22.53 -56.51 -51.30
C SER A 158 -21.23 -57.01 -50.64
N SER A 159 -20.52 -56.12 -49.96
CA SER A 159 -19.27 -56.38 -49.24
C SER A 159 -19.40 -55.82 -47.81
N PRO A 160 -20.13 -56.51 -46.92
CA PRO A 160 -20.21 -56.09 -45.53
C PRO A 160 -18.81 -56.08 -44.90
N SER A 161 -18.38 -54.95 -44.34
CA SER A 161 -17.08 -54.80 -43.66
C SER A 161 -17.14 -55.17 -42.18
N GLN A 162 -18.35 -55.39 -41.67
CA GLN A 162 -18.67 -55.80 -40.30
C GLN A 162 -19.85 -56.76 -40.31
N GLN A 163 -20.07 -57.45 -39.19
CA GLN A 163 -21.14 -58.43 -39.01
C GLN A 163 -22.53 -57.90 -39.42
N LEU A 164 -22.78 -56.59 -39.26
CA LEU A 164 -23.88 -55.88 -39.90
C LEU A 164 -23.33 -54.62 -40.57
N SER A 165 -23.56 -54.47 -41.88
CA SER A 165 -23.17 -53.29 -42.65
C SER A 165 -24.38 -52.72 -43.38
N ILE A 166 -24.70 -51.44 -43.16
CA ILE A 166 -25.82 -50.75 -43.82
C ILE A 166 -25.24 -49.60 -44.66
N GLN A 167 -25.44 -49.65 -45.97
CA GLN A 167 -25.11 -48.53 -46.85
C GLN A 167 -26.31 -47.58 -46.92
N GLY A 168 -26.30 -46.52 -46.11
CA GLY A 168 -27.36 -45.51 -46.02
C GLY A 168 -27.63 -45.03 -44.59
N ASN A 169 -28.74 -44.29 -44.41
CA ASN A 169 -29.17 -43.82 -43.09
C ASN A 169 -29.97 -44.90 -42.37
N THR A 170 -29.78 -45.02 -41.06
CA THR A 170 -30.59 -45.88 -40.19
C THR A 170 -31.53 -45.02 -39.36
N TYR A 171 -32.84 -45.29 -39.40
CA TYR A 171 -33.84 -44.65 -38.56
C TYR A 171 -34.37 -45.66 -37.53
N LEU A 172 -34.21 -45.36 -36.25
CA LEU A 172 -34.63 -46.21 -35.13
C LEU A 172 -35.65 -45.44 -34.30
N THR A 173 -36.84 -46.02 -34.10
CA THR A 173 -37.87 -45.49 -33.20
C THR A 173 -37.76 -46.06 -31.79
N GLY A 174 -37.05 -47.18 -31.62
CA GLY A 174 -36.60 -47.71 -30.34
C GLY A 174 -35.23 -47.14 -29.93
N GLY A 175 -34.66 -47.65 -28.84
CA GLY A 175 -33.27 -47.35 -28.48
C GLY A 175 -32.26 -48.17 -29.29
N LEU A 176 -31.00 -47.74 -29.31
CA LEU A 176 -29.87 -48.46 -29.92
C LEU A 176 -28.97 -49.03 -28.81
N GLY A 177 -28.89 -50.35 -28.74
CA GLY A 177 -28.07 -51.05 -27.76
C GLY A 177 -26.70 -51.41 -28.34
N VAL A 178 -25.64 -50.92 -27.71
CA VAL A 178 -24.25 -51.21 -28.08
C VAL A 178 -23.57 -51.93 -26.93
N GLY A 179 -23.58 -53.27 -26.95
CA GLY A 179 -23.06 -54.09 -25.85
C GLY A 179 -23.95 -54.15 -24.60
N ARG A 180 -25.12 -53.49 -24.61
CA ARG A 180 -26.20 -53.62 -23.62
C ARG A 180 -27.55 -53.57 -24.35
N ALA A 181 -28.47 -54.47 -24.01
CA ALA A 181 -29.82 -54.45 -24.58
C ALA A 181 -30.61 -53.26 -24.01
N THR A 182 -31.24 -52.47 -24.88
CA THR A 182 -32.07 -51.33 -24.46
C THR A 182 -33.54 -51.68 -24.69
N THR A 183 -34.38 -51.41 -23.69
CA THR A 183 -35.84 -51.45 -23.81
C THR A 183 -36.47 -50.05 -23.88
N THR A 184 -35.65 -49.00 -23.74
CA THR A 184 -36.09 -47.61 -23.65
C THR A 184 -35.96 -46.92 -25.01
N SER A 185 -37.08 -46.46 -25.57
CA SER A 185 -37.11 -45.70 -26.81
C SER A 185 -36.30 -44.40 -26.70
N GLY A 186 -35.56 -44.06 -27.76
CA GLY A 186 -34.83 -42.78 -27.86
C GLY A 186 -33.50 -42.71 -27.10
N VAL A 187 -33.06 -43.80 -26.46
CA VAL A 187 -31.79 -43.83 -25.71
C VAL A 187 -30.73 -44.63 -26.49
N ILE A 188 -29.48 -44.16 -26.42
CA ILE A 188 -28.31 -44.96 -26.81
C ILE A 188 -27.70 -45.50 -25.51
N GLU A 189 -27.75 -46.83 -25.33
CA GLU A 189 -27.10 -47.49 -24.20
C GLU A 189 -25.87 -48.23 -24.69
N THR A 190 -24.70 -47.82 -24.20
CA THR A 190 -23.42 -48.42 -24.58
C THR A 190 -22.63 -48.85 -23.35
N THR A 191 -21.85 -49.92 -23.49
CA THR A 191 -20.82 -50.33 -22.51
C THR A 191 -19.45 -49.69 -22.79
N GLY A 192 -19.33 -48.96 -23.91
CA GLY A 192 -18.11 -48.27 -24.34
C GLY A 192 -18.35 -46.80 -24.70
N VAL A 193 -17.51 -46.23 -25.57
CA VAL A 193 -17.56 -44.81 -25.95
C VAL A 193 -18.56 -44.58 -27.10
N ILE A 194 -19.35 -43.51 -27.03
CA ILE A 194 -20.05 -42.96 -28.20
C ILE A 194 -19.07 -41.98 -28.89
N ASN A 195 -18.57 -42.34 -30.06
CA ASN A 195 -17.66 -41.49 -30.84
C ASN A 195 -18.44 -40.76 -31.95
N VAL A 196 -18.65 -39.45 -31.78
CA VAL A 196 -19.28 -38.58 -32.80
C VAL A 196 -18.16 -37.89 -33.60
N GLN A 197 -17.93 -38.33 -34.83
CA GLN A 197 -16.89 -37.80 -35.71
C GLN A 197 -17.46 -36.80 -36.74
N GLY A 198 -16.60 -35.95 -37.31
CA GLY A 198 -16.98 -34.94 -38.32
C GLY A 198 -17.44 -33.60 -37.73
N ALA A 199 -18.18 -32.80 -38.50
CA ALA A 199 -18.71 -31.49 -38.06
C ALA A 199 -20.00 -31.60 -37.20
N GLY A 200 -20.30 -32.79 -36.67
CA GLY A 200 -21.49 -33.03 -35.85
C GLY A 200 -21.45 -32.22 -34.55
N THR A 201 -22.52 -31.51 -34.23
CA THR A 201 -22.73 -30.86 -32.94
C THR A 201 -23.56 -31.76 -32.03
N SER A 202 -23.34 -31.68 -30.71
CA SER A 202 -24.17 -32.36 -29.70
C SER A 202 -24.82 -31.29 -28.82
N SER A 203 -26.16 -31.29 -28.74
CA SER A 203 -26.93 -30.41 -27.84
C SER A 203 -27.64 -31.25 -26.79
N PHE A 204 -27.27 -31.07 -25.52
CA PHE A 204 -27.87 -31.78 -24.40
C PHE A 204 -28.78 -30.83 -23.61
N THR A 205 -30.04 -30.66 -24.04
CA THR A 205 -31.01 -29.76 -23.36
C THR A 205 -31.20 -30.10 -21.88
N ASN A 206 -31.06 -31.39 -21.53
CA ASN A 206 -31.17 -31.90 -20.16
C ASN A 206 -29.80 -32.22 -19.53
N GLY A 207 -28.70 -31.73 -20.13
CA GLY A 207 -27.33 -31.98 -19.65
C GLY A 207 -26.81 -33.40 -19.91
N ILE A 208 -25.61 -33.67 -19.38
CA ILE A 208 -24.95 -34.99 -19.43
C ILE A 208 -24.90 -35.53 -18.00
N ASN A 209 -25.63 -36.62 -17.73
CA ASN A 209 -25.60 -37.28 -16.44
C ASN A 209 -24.65 -38.49 -16.49
N LEU A 210 -23.48 -38.39 -15.85
CA LEU A 210 -22.45 -39.43 -15.83
C LEU A 210 -22.57 -40.24 -14.54
N ALA A 211 -23.17 -41.43 -14.61
CA ALA A 211 -23.19 -42.36 -13.49
C ALA A 211 -21.77 -42.84 -13.14
N ASP A 212 -20.95 -43.13 -14.16
CA ASP A 212 -19.54 -43.51 -14.08
C ASP A 212 -18.77 -42.92 -15.28
N GLY A 213 -17.45 -42.70 -15.17
CA GLY A 213 -16.61 -42.15 -16.26
C GLY A 213 -16.72 -40.63 -16.45
N CYS A 214 -15.95 -40.03 -17.38
CA CYS A 214 -15.75 -38.57 -17.40
C CYS A 214 -16.24 -37.89 -18.68
N PHE A 215 -16.68 -36.63 -18.59
CA PHE A 215 -16.80 -35.78 -19.79
C PHE A 215 -15.41 -35.28 -20.14
N SER A 216 -14.78 -35.86 -21.16
CA SER A 216 -13.41 -35.51 -21.57
C SER A 216 -13.40 -34.51 -22.72
N THR A 217 -12.62 -33.45 -22.58
CA THR A 217 -12.27 -32.54 -23.69
C THR A 217 -10.83 -32.80 -24.10
N ARG A 218 -10.59 -33.14 -25.37
CA ARG A 218 -9.25 -33.47 -25.92
C ARG A 218 -8.47 -34.55 -25.14
N GLY A 219 -9.17 -35.60 -24.70
CA GLY A 219 -8.58 -36.71 -23.96
C GLY A 219 -8.30 -36.39 -22.48
N THR A 220 -8.64 -35.19 -22.02
CA THR A 220 -8.52 -34.79 -20.61
C THR A 220 -9.92 -34.70 -20.01
N CYS A 221 -10.17 -35.46 -18.96
CA CYS A 221 -11.42 -35.40 -18.21
C CYS A 221 -11.67 -33.99 -17.65
N ALA A 222 -12.77 -33.35 -18.05
CA ALA A 222 -13.25 -32.08 -17.49
C ALA A 222 -14.09 -32.29 -16.21
N ALA A 223 -14.65 -33.49 -16.03
CA ALA A 223 -15.31 -33.94 -14.79
C ALA A 223 -15.34 -35.48 -14.77
N LEU A 224 -14.93 -36.13 -13.68
CA LEU A 224 -14.98 -37.59 -13.48
C LEU A 224 -16.39 -38.05 -13.06
N GLY A 225 -16.68 -39.34 -13.22
CA GLY A 225 -18.00 -39.92 -12.92
C GLY A 225 -18.30 -39.80 -11.44
N GLY A 226 -19.50 -39.34 -11.11
CA GLY A 226 -19.86 -38.98 -9.73
C GLY A 226 -19.29 -37.66 -9.21
N THR A 227 -18.48 -36.93 -9.99
CA THR A 227 -18.04 -35.57 -9.64
C THR A 227 -18.76 -34.54 -10.48
N THR A 228 -19.47 -33.67 -9.79
CA THR A 228 -20.05 -32.46 -10.32
C THR A 228 -18.92 -31.57 -10.86
N ILE A 229 -19.14 -30.85 -11.97
CA ILE A 229 -18.70 -29.44 -11.97
C ILE A 229 -19.25 -28.91 -10.65
N ASN A 230 -18.40 -28.79 -9.61
CA ASN A 230 -18.90 -28.70 -8.24
C ASN A 230 -19.97 -27.62 -8.20
N SER A 231 -21.09 -27.90 -7.53
CA SER A 231 -22.00 -26.82 -7.15
C SER A 231 -21.16 -25.85 -6.32
N GLY A 232 -20.69 -24.77 -6.95
CA GLY A 232 -19.82 -23.80 -6.29
C GLY A 232 -20.60 -23.18 -5.14
N THR A 233 -19.91 -22.82 -4.07
CA THR A 233 -20.54 -22.00 -3.04
C THR A 233 -20.88 -20.67 -3.68
N ALA A 234 -22.12 -20.19 -3.52
CA ALA A 234 -22.53 -18.88 -4.03
C ALA A 234 -21.52 -17.82 -3.57
N ASN A 235 -21.26 -16.81 -4.41
CA ASN A 235 -20.35 -15.71 -4.09
C ASN A 235 -18.86 -16.12 -3.93
N ARG A 236 -18.39 -17.10 -4.71
CA ARG A 236 -16.98 -17.52 -4.79
C ARG A 236 -16.48 -17.59 -6.23
N LEU A 237 -15.20 -17.28 -6.44
CA LEU A 237 -14.56 -17.41 -7.76
C LEU A 237 -14.27 -18.89 -8.08
N ALA A 238 -14.52 -19.30 -9.32
CA ALA A 238 -14.10 -20.62 -9.83
C ALA A 238 -12.63 -20.58 -10.26
N TYR A 239 -11.85 -21.59 -9.90
CA TYR A 239 -10.42 -21.70 -10.24
C TYR A 239 -10.02 -23.15 -10.48
N TYR A 240 -8.89 -23.36 -11.14
CA TYR A 240 -8.31 -24.70 -11.26
C TYR A 240 -7.57 -25.06 -9.97
N SER A 241 -8.08 -26.00 -9.18
CA SER A 241 -7.37 -26.54 -8.01
C SER A 241 -6.28 -27.55 -8.40
N GLY A 242 -6.25 -27.95 -9.68
CA GLY A 242 -5.31 -28.88 -10.30
C GLY A 242 -5.48 -28.83 -11.82
N ALA A 243 -4.57 -29.47 -12.56
CA ALA A 243 -4.51 -29.39 -14.03
C ALA A 243 -5.81 -29.80 -14.75
N SER A 244 -6.69 -30.53 -14.08
CA SER A 244 -7.97 -31.00 -14.61
C SER A 244 -9.14 -30.85 -13.63
N THR A 245 -8.98 -30.12 -12.52
CA THR A 245 -10.01 -29.97 -11.49
C THR A 245 -10.42 -28.51 -11.38
N LEU A 246 -11.70 -28.23 -11.67
CA LEU A 246 -12.29 -26.91 -11.47
C LEU A 246 -13.01 -26.89 -10.11
N ASP A 247 -12.63 -25.94 -9.26
CA ASP A 247 -13.08 -25.84 -7.86
C ASP A 247 -13.50 -24.40 -7.51
N SER A 248 -14.11 -24.22 -6.35
CA SER A 248 -14.53 -22.94 -5.80
C SER A 248 -13.51 -22.43 -4.79
N ALA A 249 -12.95 -21.24 -5.01
CA ALA A 249 -11.92 -20.67 -4.14
C ALA A 249 -12.54 -20.25 -2.81
N ASN A 250 -12.52 -21.14 -1.81
CA ASN A 250 -13.10 -20.88 -0.48
C ASN A 250 -12.51 -19.63 0.20
N TYR A 251 -11.26 -19.28 -0.14
CA TYR A 251 -10.55 -18.11 0.37
C TYR A 251 -10.81 -16.83 -0.45
N LEU A 252 -11.45 -16.89 -1.61
CA LEU A 252 -11.71 -15.72 -2.46
C LEU A 252 -13.21 -15.50 -2.64
N THR A 253 -13.75 -14.63 -1.78
CA THR A 253 -15.17 -14.30 -1.70
C THR A 253 -15.48 -13.06 -2.52
N THR A 254 -16.60 -13.10 -3.25
CA THR A 254 -17.13 -11.95 -4.00
C THR A 254 -18.55 -11.64 -3.54
N ASP A 255 -18.77 -10.52 -2.86
CA ASP A 255 -20.13 -10.04 -2.56
C ASP A 255 -20.58 -9.13 -3.69
N ALA A 256 -21.28 -9.72 -4.67
CA ALA A 256 -21.78 -8.99 -5.83
C ALA A 256 -22.89 -7.98 -5.49
N THR A 257 -23.60 -8.17 -4.37
CA THR A 257 -24.67 -7.27 -3.93
C THR A 257 -24.10 -5.96 -3.37
N ASN A 258 -22.99 -6.04 -2.62
CA ASN A 258 -22.36 -4.88 -1.99
C ASN A 258 -21.04 -4.43 -2.67
N PHE A 259 -20.70 -5.02 -3.81
CA PHE A 259 -19.46 -4.77 -4.57
C PHE A 259 -18.18 -4.96 -3.73
N ARG A 260 -18.05 -6.10 -3.03
CA ARG A 260 -16.89 -6.36 -2.15
C ARG A 260 -16.10 -7.60 -2.55
N LEU A 261 -14.78 -7.52 -2.40
CA LEU A 261 -13.83 -8.62 -2.55
C LEU A 261 -13.25 -9.00 -1.18
N GLY A 262 -13.36 -10.28 -0.84
CA GLY A 262 -12.79 -10.87 0.36
C GLY A 262 -11.68 -11.85 0.05
N ILE A 263 -10.54 -11.74 0.75
CA ILE A 263 -9.47 -12.73 0.75
C ILE A 263 -9.34 -13.30 2.17
N GLY A 264 -9.46 -14.62 2.33
CA GLY A 264 -9.44 -15.29 3.64
C GLY A 264 -10.67 -15.03 4.51
N THR A 265 -11.67 -14.29 4.01
CA THR A 265 -12.92 -13.97 4.72
C THR A 265 -14.14 -14.25 3.85
N THR A 266 -15.22 -14.70 4.49
CA THR A 266 -16.54 -14.92 3.87
C THR A 266 -17.49 -13.73 4.03
N SER A 267 -17.11 -12.74 4.84
CA SER A 267 -17.92 -11.56 5.14
C SER A 267 -17.05 -10.30 5.03
N PRO A 268 -16.75 -9.84 3.80
CA PRO A 268 -15.97 -8.62 3.60
C PRO A 268 -16.65 -7.41 4.26
N ALA A 269 -15.94 -6.71 5.13
CA ALA A 269 -16.47 -5.55 5.84
C ALA A 269 -16.59 -4.32 4.92
N THR A 270 -15.70 -4.22 3.94
CA THR A 270 -15.60 -3.11 2.97
C THR A 270 -15.29 -3.65 1.57
N THR A 271 -15.15 -2.77 0.58
CA THR A 271 -14.88 -3.11 -0.83
C THR A 271 -13.72 -4.08 -1.02
N PHE A 272 -12.68 -3.99 -0.20
CA PHE A 272 -11.58 -4.96 -0.18
C PHE A 272 -11.27 -5.35 1.26
N SER A 273 -11.41 -6.63 1.61
CA SER A 273 -11.13 -7.15 2.94
C SER A 273 -10.20 -8.35 2.86
N VAL A 274 -9.07 -8.27 3.56
CA VAL A 274 -8.14 -9.40 3.70
C VAL A 274 -8.14 -9.81 5.17
N ALA A 275 -8.52 -11.06 5.46
CA ALA A 275 -8.33 -11.64 6.78
C ALA A 275 -6.96 -12.33 6.82
N GLY A 276 -6.04 -11.76 7.60
CA GLY A 276 -4.65 -12.20 7.72
C GLY A 276 -3.65 -11.13 7.28
N ASN A 277 -2.39 -11.54 7.14
CA ASN A 277 -1.31 -10.66 6.73
C ASN A 277 -1.30 -10.46 5.21
N THR A 278 -0.97 -9.24 4.76
CA THR A 278 -0.81 -8.91 3.34
C THR A 278 0.64 -8.58 3.05
N TYR A 279 1.25 -9.25 2.06
CA TYR A 279 2.55 -8.88 1.49
C TYR A 279 2.32 -8.12 0.18
N LEU A 280 2.83 -6.89 0.10
CA LEU A 280 2.74 -6.04 -1.09
C LEU A 280 4.17 -5.78 -1.61
N ASP A 281 4.54 -6.43 -2.71
CA ASP A 281 5.84 -6.26 -3.36
C ASP A 281 5.82 -5.02 -4.27
N SER A 282 5.74 -3.83 -3.68
CA SER A 282 5.74 -2.56 -4.40
C SER A 282 6.47 -1.49 -3.60
N ASN A 283 7.29 -0.70 -4.29
CA ASN A 283 7.93 0.48 -3.71
C ASN A 283 6.93 1.61 -3.43
N VAL A 284 5.73 1.56 -4.05
CA VAL A 284 4.70 2.60 -3.91
C VAL A 284 3.35 1.95 -3.65
N ILE A 285 2.72 2.36 -2.55
CA ILE A 285 1.30 2.10 -2.28
C ILE A 285 0.57 3.44 -2.44
N THR A 286 -0.08 3.62 -3.58
CA THR A 286 -0.76 4.88 -3.91
C THR A 286 -2.23 4.84 -3.48
N ILE A 287 -2.67 5.84 -2.73
CA ILE A 287 -4.09 6.14 -2.47
C ILE A 287 -4.42 7.45 -3.23
N SER A 288 -4.68 7.35 -4.53
CA SER A 288 -4.62 8.47 -5.49
C SER A 288 -5.93 9.22 -5.76
N SER A 289 -7.08 8.66 -5.42
CA SER A 289 -8.37 9.34 -5.65
C SER A 289 -9.35 9.03 -4.52
N SER A 290 -9.56 10.01 -3.65
CA SER A 290 -10.62 9.98 -2.65
C SER A 290 -11.45 11.25 -2.77
N SER A 291 -12.78 11.12 -2.70
CA SER A 291 -13.68 12.27 -2.48
C SER A 291 -13.74 12.69 -1.00
N ALA A 292 -13.06 11.95 -0.10
CA ALA A 292 -12.99 12.29 1.32
C ALA A 292 -12.01 13.43 1.58
N ALA A 293 -12.29 14.25 2.60
CA ALA A 293 -11.45 15.39 2.99
C ALA A 293 -10.06 14.98 3.50
N THR A 294 -9.92 13.75 4.02
CA THR A 294 -8.65 13.20 4.50
C THR A 294 -8.55 11.71 4.16
N THR A 295 -7.32 11.23 3.96
CA THR A 295 -7.00 9.80 3.91
C THR A 295 -6.67 9.34 5.31
N THR A 296 -7.45 8.40 5.86
CA THR A 296 -7.22 7.82 7.18
C THR A 296 -6.73 6.38 7.04
N VAL A 297 -5.57 6.05 7.62
CA VAL A 297 -5.06 4.68 7.74
C VAL A 297 -5.25 4.25 9.20
N VAL A 298 -6.22 3.38 9.46
CA VAL A 298 -6.50 2.86 10.82
C VAL A 298 -5.64 1.63 11.07
N LEU A 299 -4.80 1.66 12.09
CA LEU A 299 -3.88 0.58 12.44
C LEU A 299 -4.09 0.17 13.89
N GLY A 300 -4.43 -1.09 14.15
CA GLY A 300 -4.65 -1.60 15.51
C GLY A 300 -3.36 -1.71 16.35
N ASN A 301 -2.20 -1.82 15.70
CA ASN A 301 -0.89 -2.01 16.35
C ASN A 301 0.16 -0.98 15.87
N GLY A 302 -0.28 0.13 15.29
CA GLY A 302 0.60 1.22 14.83
C GLY A 302 1.19 1.08 13.44
N LEU A 303 1.90 2.13 13.02
CA LEU A 303 2.62 2.20 11.74
C LEU A 303 4.12 2.13 12.02
N ASN A 304 4.79 1.16 11.40
CA ASN A 304 6.22 0.98 11.51
C ASN A 304 6.81 0.87 10.09
N PHE A 305 7.62 1.85 9.68
CA PHE A 305 8.20 1.91 8.33
C PHE A 305 9.49 1.06 8.18
N ASP A 306 10.14 0.73 9.30
CA ASP A 306 11.32 -0.14 9.43
C ASP A 306 11.60 -0.28 10.94
N SER A 307 12.20 -1.41 11.38
CA SER A 307 12.37 -1.92 12.75
C SER A 307 12.61 -0.90 13.87
N ASN A 308 13.02 0.34 13.59
CA ASN A 308 12.97 1.49 14.50
C ASN A 308 12.86 2.90 13.84
N THR A 309 12.81 3.06 12.50
CA THR A 309 13.05 4.36 11.84
C THR A 309 11.98 5.43 12.13
N PHE A 310 10.69 5.12 11.90
CA PHE A 310 9.57 5.99 12.27
C PHE A 310 8.42 5.11 12.72
N VAL A 311 8.01 5.31 13.97
CA VAL A 311 7.03 4.49 14.66
C VAL A 311 5.94 5.38 15.23
N ILE A 312 4.70 5.13 14.83
CA ILE A 312 3.52 5.68 15.49
C ILE A 312 2.96 4.57 16.37
N ASP A 313 3.02 4.75 17.69
CA ASP A 313 2.40 3.85 18.66
C ASP A 313 1.01 4.39 19.07
N PRO A 314 -0.07 3.81 18.54
CA PRO A 314 -1.42 4.26 18.84
C PRO A 314 -1.88 3.83 20.24
N ASN A 315 -1.24 2.85 20.88
CA ASN A 315 -1.64 2.41 22.22
C ASN A 315 -1.18 3.40 23.29
N SER A 316 -0.05 4.08 23.07
CA SER A 316 0.48 5.10 23.97
C SER A 316 0.27 6.53 23.47
N ASN A 317 -0.28 6.72 22.26
CA ASN A 317 -0.40 8.00 21.55
C ASN A 317 0.94 8.73 21.39
N ARG A 318 1.98 8.02 20.94
CA ARG A 318 3.34 8.57 20.86
C ARG A 318 3.99 8.35 19.51
N VAL A 319 4.92 9.25 19.17
CA VAL A 319 5.74 9.21 17.97
C VAL A 319 7.18 8.91 18.34
N GLY A 320 7.72 7.83 17.76
CA GLY A 320 9.12 7.44 17.84
C GLY A 320 9.83 7.70 16.51
N ILE A 321 10.99 8.34 16.55
CA ILE A 321 11.93 8.44 15.43
C ILE A 321 13.21 7.74 15.87
N GLY A 322 13.61 6.65 15.20
CA GLY A 322 14.76 5.82 15.59
C GLY A 322 14.58 5.00 16.88
N THR A 323 13.32 4.79 17.33
CA THR A 323 12.94 3.91 18.44
C THR A 323 11.55 3.30 18.22
N THR A 324 11.34 2.07 18.67
CA THR A 324 10.03 1.38 18.68
C THR A 324 9.23 1.55 19.96
N SER A 325 9.83 2.12 21.00
CA SER A 325 9.19 2.30 22.32
C SER A 325 9.34 3.76 22.75
N PRO A 326 8.58 4.70 22.14
CA PRO A 326 8.66 6.10 22.50
C PRO A 326 8.27 6.33 23.97
N ALA A 327 9.15 6.95 24.73
CA ALA A 327 8.99 7.21 26.16
C ALA A 327 8.11 8.44 26.46
N LYS A 328 8.03 9.38 25.50
CA LYS A 328 7.24 10.63 25.55
C LYS A 328 6.48 10.83 24.23
N LEU A 329 5.63 11.86 24.19
CA LEU A 329 4.78 12.19 23.03
C LEU A 329 5.56 12.21 21.72
N LEU A 330 6.76 12.81 21.72
CA LEU A 330 7.76 12.70 20.67
C LEU A 330 9.06 12.17 21.29
N SER A 331 9.57 11.05 20.79
CA SER A 331 10.85 10.46 21.20
C SER A 331 11.73 10.27 19.97
N VAL A 332 12.87 10.96 19.93
CA VAL A 332 13.82 10.90 18.82
C VAL A 332 15.12 10.26 19.32
N SER A 333 15.59 9.17 18.70
CA SER A 333 16.70 8.31 19.15
C SER A 333 17.63 7.98 17.98
N GLY A 334 18.89 8.42 18.04
CA GLY A 334 19.88 8.15 17.00
C GLY A 334 21.17 8.93 17.20
N SER A 335 22.25 8.52 16.53
CA SER A 335 23.58 9.13 16.66
C SER A 335 23.69 10.59 16.16
N SER A 336 22.69 11.06 15.39
CA SER A 336 22.51 12.46 14.93
C SER A 336 21.02 12.84 14.90
N GLY A 337 20.33 12.76 16.04
CA GLY A 337 18.86 12.65 16.11
C GLY A 337 18.00 13.81 15.60
N PHE A 338 18.44 15.07 15.73
CA PHE A 338 17.59 16.25 15.40
C PHE A 338 18.43 17.41 14.85
N MET A 339 18.73 17.38 13.55
CA MET A 339 19.36 18.50 12.85
C MET A 339 18.29 19.47 12.33
N LEU A 340 18.28 20.70 12.85
CA LEU A 340 17.53 21.81 12.26
C LEU A 340 18.52 22.75 11.58
N THR A 341 18.37 22.94 10.28
CA THR A 341 19.18 23.87 9.50
C THR A 341 18.25 24.95 8.97
N ASN A 342 18.33 26.17 9.50
CA ASN A 342 17.66 27.32 8.90
C ASN A 342 18.62 28.02 7.93
N THR A 343 18.42 27.83 6.63
CA THR A 343 19.18 28.54 5.58
C THR A 343 18.55 29.89 5.20
N GLY A 344 17.49 30.31 5.89
CA GLY A 344 16.83 31.61 5.81
C GLY A 344 16.95 32.40 7.12
N ALA A 345 16.10 33.40 7.33
CA ALA A 345 15.97 34.11 8.61
C ALA A 345 15.08 33.36 9.62
N ASN A 346 15.14 33.71 10.92
CA ASN A 346 14.41 33.17 12.10
C ASN A 346 15.10 32.03 12.88
N HIS A 347 14.44 31.52 13.93
CA HIS A 347 15.00 30.55 14.87
C HIS A 347 15.25 29.19 14.23
N THR A 348 16.46 28.69 14.41
CA THR A 348 16.85 27.35 14.00
C THR A 348 16.32 26.31 14.98
N PHE A 349 15.97 26.68 16.21
CA PHE A 349 15.47 25.77 17.23
C PHE A 349 14.67 26.55 18.29
N TYR A 350 13.47 26.08 18.63
CA TYR A 350 12.56 26.66 19.63
C TYR A 350 12.19 25.54 20.60
N ILE A 351 12.71 25.59 21.83
CA ILE A 351 12.49 24.58 22.87
C ILE A 351 11.70 25.22 24.00
N GLU A 352 10.54 24.66 24.30
CA GLU A 352 9.86 24.86 25.58
C GLU A 352 10.23 23.69 26.51
N ASP A 353 10.80 24.00 27.68
CA ASP A 353 11.30 23.02 28.66
C ASP A 353 10.42 22.90 29.91
N ILE A 354 10.58 21.76 30.57
CA ILE A 354 9.96 21.25 31.79
C ILE A 354 11.14 20.86 32.74
N ALA A 355 11.55 21.73 33.66
CA ALA A 355 12.42 21.53 34.86
C ALA A 355 13.74 20.69 34.81
N GLY A 356 14.92 21.35 34.82
CA GLY A 356 16.17 20.82 35.44
C GLY A 356 17.55 20.95 34.73
N ASP A 357 17.72 21.60 33.58
CA ASP A 357 19.01 21.71 32.86
C ASP A 357 19.94 22.79 33.45
N SER A 358 21.20 22.49 33.83
CA SER A 358 22.07 23.41 34.60
C SER A 358 22.71 24.56 33.82
N THR A 359 22.63 24.56 32.49
CA THR A 359 23.00 25.69 31.63
C THR A 359 22.00 25.88 30.47
N PRO A 360 20.73 26.02 30.78
CA PRO A 360 19.64 25.83 29.86
C PRO A 360 19.19 27.12 29.20
N PHE A 361 18.30 26.98 28.23
CA PHE A 361 17.07 27.76 28.22
C PHE A 361 16.04 26.93 28.98
N VAL A 362 16.00 27.05 30.32
CA VAL A 362 15.09 26.24 31.16
C VAL A 362 13.90 27.12 31.38
N ILE A 363 12.74 26.52 31.25
CA ILE A 363 11.55 27.00 31.93
C ILE A 363 11.32 25.97 33.02
N ASP A 364 11.63 26.34 34.25
CA ASP A 364 11.45 25.41 35.37
C ASP A 364 9.95 25.26 35.69
N GLU A 365 9.60 24.40 36.65
CA GLU A 365 8.20 24.24 37.07
C GLU A 365 7.57 25.52 37.65
N SER A 366 8.39 26.51 38.02
CA SER A 366 8.00 27.83 38.54
C SER A 366 7.94 28.92 37.45
N GLY A 367 8.21 28.56 36.19
CA GLY A 367 8.17 29.46 35.03
C GLY A 367 9.32 30.46 34.98
N ASN A 368 10.47 30.12 35.56
CA ASN A 368 11.66 30.95 35.52
C ASN A 368 12.52 30.55 34.33
N VAL A 369 13.00 31.56 33.60
CA VAL A 369 13.88 31.37 32.45
C VAL A 369 15.31 31.36 32.93
N GLY A 370 15.88 30.17 33.04
CA GLY A 370 17.31 30.02 33.19
C GLY A 370 17.97 30.23 31.83
N ILE A 371 18.95 31.13 31.75
CA ILE A 371 19.91 31.20 30.65
C ILE A 371 21.28 30.92 31.26
N GLY A 372 21.69 29.66 31.25
CA GLY A 372 22.91 29.25 31.96
C GLY A 372 22.71 28.78 33.42
N THR A 373 21.48 28.55 33.89
CA THR A 373 21.15 27.96 35.22
C THR A 373 19.89 27.05 35.25
N ALA A 374 19.97 25.90 35.94
CA ALA A 374 18.89 24.89 36.12
C ALA A 374 17.82 25.22 37.12
N ALA A 375 18.23 25.94 38.14
CA ALA A 375 17.39 26.33 39.23
C ALA A 375 17.38 27.85 39.21
N PRO A 376 16.81 28.46 38.16
CA PRO A 376 16.75 29.90 38.07
C PRO A 376 16.06 30.44 39.32
N GLY A 377 16.82 31.15 40.15
CA GLY A 377 16.32 31.72 41.41
C GLY A 377 15.41 32.92 41.17
N TYR A 378 15.44 33.46 39.95
CA TYR A 378 14.72 34.64 39.50
C TYR A 378 14.07 34.41 38.14
N LYS A 379 13.18 35.34 37.76
CA LYS A 379 12.38 35.22 36.52
C LYS A 379 13.21 35.12 35.25
N LEU A 380 14.34 35.80 35.22
CA LEU A 380 15.39 35.64 34.23
C LEU A 380 16.68 35.52 35.03
N ASP A 381 17.21 34.32 35.09
CA ASP A 381 18.47 34.06 35.78
C ASP A 381 19.50 33.73 34.71
N VAL A 382 20.33 34.73 34.41
CA VAL A 382 21.41 34.60 33.44
C VAL A 382 22.69 34.39 34.21
N ASN A 383 23.22 33.18 34.11
CA ASN A 383 24.46 32.83 34.78
C ASN A 383 25.52 32.51 33.73
N SER A 384 26.49 33.41 33.59
CA SER A 384 27.62 33.23 32.67
C SER A 384 28.81 32.49 33.28
N GLY A 385 28.69 32.07 34.54
CA GLY A 385 29.71 31.30 35.26
C GLY A 385 30.94 32.13 35.59
N THR A 386 32.07 31.83 34.94
CA THR A 386 33.37 32.49 35.18
C THR A 386 33.70 33.59 34.18
N THR A 387 32.84 33.85 33.20
CA THR A 387 33.04 34.98 32.27
C THR A 387 32.54 36.26 32.91
N ASP A 388 33.28 37.34 32.67
CA ASP A 388 32.99 38.64 33.29
C ASP A 388 31.74 39.31 32.69
N PHE A 389 31.39 38.98 31.45
CA PHE A 389 30.19 39.50 30.77
C PHE A 389 29.05 38.48 30.86
N VAL A 390 27.99 38.85 31.58
CA VAL A 390 26.78 38.04 31.79
C VAL A 390 25.77 38.22 30.66
N ALA A 391 25.73 39.42 30.08
CA ALA A 391 24.85 39.76 28.98
C ALA A 391 25.50 40.87 28.13
N ASN A 392 25.23 40.84 26.83
CA ASN A 392 25.59 41.93 25.93
C ASN A 392 24.32 42.68 25.52
N PHE A 393 24.18 43.92 25.97
CA PHE A 393 23.09 44.81 25.59
C PHE A 393 23.66 45.87 24.64
N GLU A 394 23.34 45.77 23.36
CA GLU A 394 23.81 46.69 22.32
C GLU A 394 22.64 47.40 21.65
N SER A 395 22.81 48.70 21.43
CA SER A 395 21.90 49.54 20.65
C SER A 395 22.72 50.23 19.56
N THR A 396 22.16 50.33 18.35
CA THR A 396 22.78 51.09 17.24
C THR A 396 22.44 52.58 17.27
N ASP A 397 21.69 53.03 18.29
CA ASP A 397 21.33 54.44 18.53
C ASP A 397 22.30 55.09 19.53
N ASP A 398 22.23 56.41 19.67
CA ASP A 398 23.06 57.21 20.59
C ASP A 398 22.66 57.04 22.07
N GLN A 399 21.68 56.19 22.37
CA GLN A 399 21.18 55.93 23.72
C GLN A 399 20.90 54.44 23.94
N ILE A 400 21.32 53.92 25.09
CA ILE A 400 20.96 52.59 25.58
C ILE A 400 20.73 52.66 27.09
N GLY A 401 19.67 52.03 27.58
CA GLY A 401 19.37 52.00 29.00
C GLY A 401 18.77 50.67 29.45
N LEU A 402 19.13 50.28 30.66
CA LEU A 402 18.48 49.24 31.45
C LEU A 402 17.59 49.95 32.48
N LEU A 403 16.28 49.84 32.34
CA LEU A 403 15.29 50.40 33.26
C LEU A 403 14.96 49.37 34.36
N LEU A 404 15.02 49.81 35.62
CA LEU A 404 14.59 49.09 36.81
C LEU A 404 13.46 49.92 37.43
N SER A 405 12.28 49.37 37.68
CA SER A 405 11.13 50.15 38.19
C SER A 405 10.29 49.34 39.18
N ASP A 406 9.87 49.96 40.28
CA ASP A 406 8.96 49.41 41.31
C ASP A 406 7.86 50.44 41.68
N GLY A 407 7.43 51.24 40.70
CA GLY A 407 6.55 52.40 40.87
C GLY A 407 7.30 53.74 40.90
N ASP A 408 8.60 53.70 41.15
CA ASP A 408 9.59 54.72 40.80
C ASP A 408 10.49 54.15 39.70
N ASP A 409 10.91 54.99 38.76
CA ASP A 409 11.81 54.59 37.68
C ASP A 409 13.27 54.80 38.07
N PHE A 410 14.12 53.87 37.69
CA PHE A 410 15.56 53.92 37.88
C PHE A 410 16.26 53.42 36.62
N LEU A 411 16.78 54.36 35.82
CA LEU A 411 17.43 54.11 34.56
C LEU A 411 18.94 54.07 34.75
N VAL A 412 19.58 53.03 34.24
CA VAL A 412 21.04 52.94 34.13
C VAL A 412 21.40 52.82 32.65
N GLY A 413 22.17 53.75 32.11
CA GLY A 413 22.40 53.75 30.67
C GLY A 413 23.55 54.61 30.20
N ILE A 414 23.72 54.62 28.88
CA ILE A 414 24.68 55.44 28.16
C ILE A 414 23.90 56.34 27.21
N LYS A 415 24.26 57.63 27.19
CA LYS A 415 23.83 58.60 26.17
C LYS A 415 25.06 59.26 25.56
N GLY A 416 25.21 59.14 24.25
CA GLY A 416 26.45 59.42 23.55
C GLY A 416 27.58 58.54 24.08
N THR A 417 28.48 59.17 24.82
CA THR A 417 29.67 58.54 25.41
C THR A 417 29.70 58.63 26.94
N SER A 418 28.61 59.11 27.55
CA SER A 418 28.54 59.33 29.00
C SER A 418 27.61 58.31 29.65
N PHE A 419 27.96 57.86 30.85
CA PHE A 419 27.15 56.97 31.65
C PHE A 419 26.23 57.79 32.57
N PHE A 420 24.98 57.37 32.67
CA PHE A 420 23.93 58.07 33.41
C PHE A 420 23.23 57.12 34.36
N ILE A 421 22.87 57.66 35.53
CA ILE A 421 21.86 57.10 36.40
C ILE A 421 20.82 58.18 36.61
N ASP A 422 19.57 57.88 36.29
CA ASP A 422 18.45 58.80 36.41
C ASP A 422 17.26 58.13 37.10
N ARG A 423 16.45 58.91 37.81
CA ARG A 423 15.20 58.49 38.44
C ARG A 423 13.98 58.69 37.52
N THR A 424 14.22 58.79 36.22
CA THR A 424 13.19 58.91 35.19
C THR A 424 13.42 57.86 34.10
N THR A 425 12.47 57.71 33.20
CA THR A 425 12.59 56.79 32.05
C THR A 425 13.29 57.41 30.84
N SER A 426 13.86 58.62 30.95
CA SER A 426 14.39 59.37 29.81
C SER A 426 15.61 60.20 30.19
N PHE A 427 16.61 60.27 29.33
CA PHE A 427 17.84 61.04 29.56
C PHE A 427 17.66 62.57 29.37
N THR A 428 16.57 63.16 29.90
CA THR A 428 16.13 64.54 29.65
C THR A 428 16.06 65.45 30.88
N SER A 429 16.15 64.90 32.10
CA SER A 429 16.22 65.66 33.36
C SER A 429 17.65 66.20 33.60
N PRO A 430 17.90 67.19 34.49
CA PRO A 430 19.24 67.36 35.07
C PRO A 430 19.60 66.07 35.81
N ASP A 431 20.29 65.17 35.12
CA ASP A 431 20.54 63.80 35.55
C ASP A 431 21.11 63.75 36.97
N ASP A 432 20.58 62.81 37.78
CA ASP A 432 20.96 62.66 39.18
C ASP A 432 22.43 62.27 39.33
N PHE A 433 22.95 61.42 38.43
CA PHE A 433 24.36 61.08 38.35
C PHE A 433 24.84 60.93 36.91
N VAL A 434 25.96 61.57 36.60
CA VAL A 434 26.62 61.51 35.28
C VAL A 434 28.09 61.17 35.45
N LEU A 435 28.59 60.23 34.64
CA LEU A 435 30.01 60.07 34.38
C LEU A 435 30.28 60.45 32.92
N ASP A 436 30.88 61.62 32.72
CA ASP A 436 31.17 62.11 31.38
C ASP A 436 32.33 61.34 30.71
N ASN A 437 32.50 61.52 29.40
CA ASN A 437 33.58 60.89 28.63
C ASN A 437 35.00 61.35 29.03
N ASN A 438 35.13 62.38 29.87
CA ASN A 438 36.40 62.82 30.44
C ASN A 438 36.66 62.22 31.84
N GLY A 439 35.76 61.36 32.33
CA GLY A 439 35.80 60.74 33.65
C GLY A 439 35.50 61.72 34.79
N ASN A 440 34.60 62.69 34.57
CA ASN A 440 34.11 63.59 35.61
C ASN A 440 32.73 63.14 36.09
N VAL A 441 32.53 63.23 37.41
CA VAL A 441 31.26 62.88 38.06
C VAL A 441 30.42 64.14 38.26
N GLY A 442 29.22 64.15 37.69
CA GLY A 442 28.17 65.13 37.96
C GLY A 442 27.12 64.54 38.90
N ILE A 443 26.68 65.31 39.89
CA ILE A 443 25.50 64.99 40.71
C ILE A 443 24.55 66.19 40.58
N GLY A 444 23.37 65.98 39.99
CA GLY A 444 22.41 67.03 39.65
C GLY A 444 22.88 67.99 38.54
N THR A 445 23.92 67.62 37.79
CA THR A 445 24.42 68.37 36.63
C THR A 445 24.98 67.43 35.57
N THR A 446 24.67 67.74 34.32
CA THR A 446 25.10 66.96 33.14
C THR A 446 26.37 67.51 32.50
N THR A 447 26.87 68.64 33.00
CA THR A 447 28.08 69.31 32.50
C THR A 447 29.06 69.60 33.65
N PRO A 448 29.69 68.54 34.22
CA PRO A 448 30.63 68.72 35.32
C PRO A 448 31.77 69.67 34.93
N ALA A 449 31.96 70.76 35.68
CA ALA A 449 33.04 71.72 35.46
C ALA A 449 34.40 71.23 36.02
N ALA A 450 34.39 70.18 36.84
CA ALA A 450 35.55 69.54 37.44
C ALA A 450 35.26 68.05 37.71
N LYS A 451 36.27 67.31 38.18
CA LYS A 451 36.21 65.85 38.46
C LYS A 451 35.02 65.42 39.31
N LEU A 452 34.58 66.27 40.23
CA LEU A 452 33.31 66.13 40.94
C LEU A 452 32.60 67.49 40.89
N SER A 453 31.41 67.53 40.32
CA SER A 453 30.54 68.70 40.31
C SER A 453 29.20 68.32 40.93
N ILE A 454 28.84 69.00 42.03
CA ILE A 454 27.57 68.78 42.72
C ILE A 454 26.74 70.04 42.53
N ASN A 455 25.60 69.92 41.86
CA ASN A 455 24.66 71.01 41.63
C ASN A 455 23.32 70.66 42.30
N ALA A 456 22.87 71.52 43.22
CA ALA A 456 21.61 71.32 43.92
C ALA A 456 20.48 72.04 43.17
N ALA A 457 19.45 71.31 42.78
CA ALA A 457 18.20 71.90 42.32
C ALA A 457 17.37 72.36 43.54
N SER A 458 17.17 73.68 43.70
CA SER A 458 16.19 74.34 44.61
C SER A 458 16.26 73.98 46.12
N ASN A 459 16.63 74.95 46.98
CA ASN A 459 16.51 75.02 48.46
C ASN A 459 16.94 73.80 49.32
N ALA A 460 17.37 72.69 48.71
CA ALA A 460 17.91 71.51 49.37
C ALA A 460 19.41 71.68 49.62
N LEU A 461 19.94 70.93 50.59
CA LEU A 461 21.37 70.85 50.83
C LEU A 461 22.03 70.10 49.65
N GLY A 462 22.93 70.76 48.91
CA GLY A 462 23.65 70.13 47.79
C GLY A 462 24.67 69.09 48.21
N PHE A 463 25.40 69.34 49.30
CA PHE A 463 26.36 68.41 49.87
C PHE A 463 26.21 68.40 51.39
N TYR A 464 25.89 67.23 51.95
CA TYR A 464 25.74 67.04 53.39
C TYR A 464 26.75 66.01 53.89
N LEU A 465 27.53 66.41 54.90
CA LEU A 465 28.59 65.58 55.46
C LEU A 465 28.46 65.54 56.99
N ALA A 466 28.20 64.35 57.53
CA ALA A 466 28.00 64.14 58.96
C ALA A 466 29.00 63.09 59.49
N GLY A 467 29.58 63.36 60.66
CA GLY A 467 30.44 62.41 61.35
C GLY A 467 29.60 61.43 62.19
N TYR A 468 30.08 60.19 62.33
CA TYR A 468 29.53 59.24 63.29
C TYR A 468 29.84 59.68 64.74
N ALA A 469 28.99 59.29 65.70
CA ALA A 469 29.29 59.50 67.11
C ALA A 469 30.60 58.78 67.49
N ASN A 470 31.52 59.48 68.17
CA ASN A 470 32.87 58.99 68.53
C ASN A 470 33.80 58.69 67.35
N ASN A 471 33.61 59.36 66.20
CA ASN A 471 34.56 59.24 65.09
C ASN A 471 35.97 59.70 65.53
N THR A 472 36.99 58.98 65.09
CA THR A 472 38.41 59.33 65.29
C THR A 472 39.07 59.85 64.01
N ALA A 473 38.40 59.73 62.87
CA ALA A 473 38.88 60.17 61.56
C ALA A 473 38.21 61.49 61.13
N ASP A 474 38.91 62.23 60.26
CA ASP A 474 38.45 63.51 59.72
C ASP A 474 37.11 63.36 58.99
N MET A 475 36.18 64.31 59.18
CA MET A 475 34.90 64.35 58.46
C MET A 475 35.10 64.71 56.98
N PHE A 476 36.02 65.62 56.67
CA PHE A 476 36.38 66.01 55.30
C PHE A 476 37.85 66.36 55.23
N ARG A 477 38.56 65.93 54.20
CA ARG A 477 39.98 66.25 54.01
C ARG A 477 40.31 66.46 52.54
N ILE A 478 41.00 67.56 52.26
CA ILE A 478 41.66 67.82 50.99
C ILE A 478 43.16 67.74 51.23
N SER A 479 43.81 66.73 50.64
CA SER A 479 45.25 66.53 50.71
C SER A 479 45.97 67.25 49.56
N THR A 480 47.23 67.65 49.76
CA THR A 480 47.96 68.52 48.78
C THR A 480 48.70 67.78 47.66
N SER A 481 48.77 66.44 47.63
CA SER A 481 49.55 65.75 46.58
C SER A 481 49.15 64.32 46.19
N THR A 482 48.86 63.42 47.14
CA THR A 482 48.48 62.03 46.85
C THR A 482 47.56 61.47 47.94
N ALA A 483 46.95 60.30 47.71
CA ALA A 483 46.13 59.60 48.72
C ALA A 483 46.89 59.24 50.02
N SER A 484 48.23 59.21 49.97
CA SER A 484 49.12 58.99 51.12
C SER A 484 49.79 60.28 51.62
N ALA A 485 49.35 61.45 51.17
CA ALA A 485 49.96 62.71 51.59
C ALA A 485 49.65 63.03 53.06
N THR A 486 50.72 63.22 53.83
CA THR A 486 50.65 63.62 55.25
C THR A 486 50.30 65.10 55.43
N SER A 487 50.40 65.91 54.38
CA SER A 487 50.06 67.34 54.37
C SER A 487 48.61 67.61 53.96
N THR A 488 47.91 68.42 54.76
CA THR A 488 46.49 68.77 54.57
C THR A 488 46.35 70.20 54.07
N ALA A 489 45.61 70.41 52.99
CA ALA A 489 45.23 71.74 52.52
C ALA A 489 44.05 72.30 53.32
N PHE A 490 43.00 71.49 53.45
CA PHE A 490 41.76 71.83 54.15
C PHE A 490 41.22 70.58 54.85
N ILE A 491 40.70 70.76 56.06
CA ILE A 491 40.14 69.67 56.86
C ILE A 491 38.94 70.14 57.67
N ILE A 492 37.99 69.23 57.83
CA ILE A 492 37.02 69.22 58.93
C ILE A 492 37.36 67.96 59.73
N ASP A 493 37.90 68.13 60.94
CA ASP A 493 38.31 66.99 61.77
C ASP A 493 37.11 66.23 62.35
N ALA A 494 37.36 65.13 63.07
CA ALA A 494 36.32 64.30 63.66
C ALA A 494 35.40 65.03 64.67
N ASN A 495 35.86 66.17 65.21
CA ASN A 495 35.13 67.01 66.16
C ASN A 495 34.46 68.21 65.48
N GLY A 496 34.48 68.28 64.15
CA GLY A 496 33.91 69.37 63.37
C GLY A 496 34.77 70.64 63.32
N LYS A 497 36.05 70.59 63.73
CA LYS A 497 36.94 71.75 63.64
C LYS A 497 37.53 71.89 62.25
N VAL A 498 37.64 73.12 61.78
CA VAL A 498 38.17 73.45 60.46
C VAL A 498 39.67 73.77 60.55
N GLY A 499 40.47 73.11 59.72
CA GLY A 499 41.90 73.40 59.57
C GLY A 499 42.24 73.81 58.14
N ILE A 500 43.13 74.80 58.00
CA ILE A 500 43.72 75.20 56.72
C ILE A 500 45.24 75.10 56.86
N GLY A 501 45.88 74.29 56.02
CA GLY A 501 47.32 74.01 56.09
C GLY A 501 47.78 73.19 57.32
N THR A 502 46.85 72.67 58.12
CA THR A 502 47.12 71.85 59.32
C THR A 502 46.19 70.63 59.37
N SER A 503 46.70 69.50 59.88
CA SER A 503 45.95 68.27 60.12
C SER A 503 45.42 68.13 61.55
N SER A 504 45.74 69.06 62.45
CA SER A 504 45.33 69.00 63.85
C SER A 504 44.85 70.37 64.33
N PRO A 505 43.59 70.74 64.03
CA PRO A 505 43.03 72.01 64.46
C PRO A 505 42.95 72.07 65.98
N SER A 506 43.69 73.00 66.60
CA SER A 506 43.61 73.19 68.05
C SER A 506 42.28 73.85 68.46
N GLN A 507 41.73 74.69 67.58
CA GLN A 507 40.47 75.43 67.75
C GLN A 507 39.50 75.21 66.58
N GLN A 508 38.27 75.70 66.72
CA GLN A 508 37.20 75.55 65.73
C GLN A 508 37.60 76.01 64.32
N LEU A 509 38.47 77.02 64.20
CA LEU A 509 39.20 77.35 62.97
C LEU A 509 40.69 77.49 63.30
N SER A 510 41.56 76.73 62.63
CA SER A 510 43.01 76.82 62.77
C SER A 510 43.66 77.00 61.40
N ILE A 511 44.50 78.04 61.24
CA ILE A 511 45.28 78.29 60.02
C ILE A 511 46.75 78.15 60.36
N SER A 512 47.46 77.23 59.70
CA SER A 512 48.91 77.11 59.80
C SER A 512 49.54 77.83 58.61
N GLY A 513 50.02 79.06 58.86
CA GLY A 513 50.53 79.99 57.84
C GLY A 513 49.95 81.39 58.02
N ASN A 514 50.00 82.20 56.96
CA ASN A 514 49.46 83.57 56.97
C ASN A 514 48.01 83.58 56.48
N ALA A 515 47.14 84.33 57.15
CA ALA A 515 45.81 84.64 56.63
C ALA A 515 45.84 86.01 55.92
N TYR A 516 45.40 86.05 54.67
CA TYR A 516 45.22 87.30 53.92
C TYR A 516 43.72 87.57 53.75
N LEU A 517 43.22 88.61 54.43
CA LEU A 517 41.81 88.99 54.42
C LEU A 517 41.68 90.35 53.71
N THR A 518 40.94 90.39 52.60
CA THR A 518 40.65 91.63 51.88
C THR A 518 39.41 92.35 52.43
N GLY A 519 38.57 91.65 53.20
CA GLY A 519 37.52 92.23 54.04
C GLY A 519 38.04 92.65 55.42
N GLY A 520 37.14 92.98 56.35
CA GLY A 520 37.49 93.15 57.76
C GLY A 520 37.50 91.82 58.52
N LEU A 521 38.17 91.77 59.68
CA LEU A 521 38.11 90.66 60.62
C LEU A 521 37.24 91.04 61.82
N GLY A 522 36.09 90.39 61.94
CA GLY A 522 35.20 90.52 63.09
C GLY A 522 35.52 89.51 64.19
N VAL A 523 35.83 89.98 65.40
CA VAL A 523 36.10 89.13 66.58
C VAL A 523 34.99 89.36 67.61
N GLY A 524 34.00 88.45 67.65
CA GLY A 524 32.82 88.62 68.52
C GLY A 524 31.80 89.66 68.03
N ILE A 525 32.00 90.22 66.83
CA ILE A 525 31.07 91.09 66.11
C ILE A 525 31.20 90.83 64.60
N ALA A 526 30.13 91.00 63.83
CA ALA A 526 30.19 90.98 62.37
C ALA A 526 30.66 92.34 61.86
N THR A 527 31.63 92.36 60.94
CA THR A 527 32.10 93.59 60.28
C THR A 527 31.85 93.53 58.78
N THR A 528 31.41 94.65 58.20
CA THR A 528 31.27 94.82 56.74
C THR A 528 32.31 95.78 56.17
N THR A 529 33.16 96.38 57.03
CA THR A 529 34.19 97.34 56.64
C THR A 529 35.45 96.59 56.22
N SER A 530 35.94 96.83 54.99
CA SER A 530 37.17 96.19 54.50
C SER A 530 38.42 96.74 55.21
N GLY A 531 39.39 95.86 55.51
CA GLY A 531 40.72 96.24 55.99
C GLY A 531 40.83 96.61 57.47
N VAL A 532 39.76 96.45 58.26
CA VAL A 532 39.76 96.71 59.71
C VAL A 532 39.67 95.42 60.53
N ILE A 533 40.10 95.48 61.79
CA ILE A 533 39.76 94.46 62.79
C ILE A 533 38.79 95.09 63.77
N GLU A 534 37.56 94.58 63.81
CA GLU A 534 36.51 95.04 64.73
C GLU A 534 36.27 93.95 65.79
N THR A 535 36.24 94.34 67.06
CA THR A 535 36.06 93.42 68.18
C THR A 535 35.12 94.01 69.21
N THR A 536 34.29 93.18 69.84
CA THR A 536 33.53 93.55 71.06
C THR A 536 34.32 93.29 72.33
N GLY A 537 35.48 92.64 72.20
CA GLY A 537 36.37 92.32 73.30
C GLY A 537 37.78 92.89 73.09
N VAL A 538 38.79 92.12 73.49
CA VAL A 538 40.20 92.52 73.40
C VAL A 538 40.86 91.79 72.24
N ILE A 539 41.59 92.51 71.39
CA ILE A 539 42.55 91.90 70.46
C ILE A 539 43.85 91.69 71.21
N ASN A 540 44.25 90.44 71.39
CA ASN A 540 45.50 90.10 72.03
C ASN A 540 46.55 89.73 70.97
N VAL A 541 47.51 90.63 70.75
CA VAL A 541 48.66 90.38 69.87
C VAL A 541 49.81 89.89 70.74
N GLN A 542 50.08 88.58 70.73
CA GLN A 542 51.14 87.96 71.51
C GLN A 542 52.38 87.66 70.64
N GLY A 543 53.56 87.58 71.26
CA GLY A 543 54.85 87.38 70.59
C GLY A 543 55.67 88.68 70.46
N ALA A 544 56.86 88.62 69.86
CA ALA A 544 57.74 89.79 69.65
C ALA A 544 57.28 90.74 68.53
N GLY A 545 56.02 90.64 68.10
CA GLY A 545 55.46 91.45 67.03
C GLY A 545 55.26 92.89 67.48
N THR A 546 55.76 93.84 66.68
CA THR A 546 55.47 95.27 66.86
C THR A 546 54.19 95.63 66.11
N SER A 547 53.20 96.21 66.79
CA SER A 547 52.02 96.78 66.13
C SER A 547 52.35 98.18 65.60
N SER A 548 52.40 98.36 64.29
CA SER A 548 52.56 99.68 63.66
C SER A 548 51.24 100.17 63.08
N PHE A 549 50.66 101.21 63.70
CA PHE A 549 49.46 101.87 63.19
C PHE A 549 49.86 103.12 62.41
N THR A 550 50.12 102.97 61.10
CA THR A 550 50.59 104.09 60.25
C THR A 550 49.62 105.27 60.24
N ASN A 551 48.32 105.02 60.43
CA ASN A 551 47.26 106.04 60.51
C ASN A 551 46.78 106.30 61.96
N GLY A 552 47.53 105.85 62.97
CA GLY A 552 47.17 105.98 64.39
C GLY A 552 46.08 105.00 64.86
N ILE A 553 45.73 105.07 66.15
CA ILE A 553 44.60 104.33 66.75
C ILE A 553 43.49 105.35 66.99
N ASN A 554 42.36 105.19 66.31
CA ASN A 554 41.17 106.02 66.53
C ASN A 554 40.20 105.29 67.47
N LEU A 555 39.96 105.86 68.66
CA LEU A 555 39.06 105.32 69.67
C LEU A 555 37.76 106.13 69.63
N ALA A 556 36.73 105.56 69.01
CA ALA A 556 35.40 106.19 69.00
C ALA A 556 34.79 106.24 70.41
N ASP A 557 34.97 105.17 71.21
CA ASP A 557 34.60 105.05 72.62
C ASP A 557 35.56 104.09 73.34
N GLY A 558 35.66 104.16 74.67
CA GLY A 558 36.57 103.34 75.48
C GLY A 558 37.93 104.00 75.75
N CYS A 559 38.98 103.20 76.01
CA CYS A 559 40.32 103.73 76.23
C CYS A 559 41.41 102.81 75.65
N PHE A 560 42.49 103.39 75.11
CA PHE A 560 43.70 102.62 74.85
C PHE A 560 44.45 102.47 76.16
N ALA A 561 44.40 101.29 76.78
CA ALA A 561 45.09 101.03 78.04
C ALA A 561 46.45 100.39 77.82
N THR A 562 47.49 100.91 78.47
CA THR A 562 48.78 100.22 78.57
C THR A 562 48.89 99.62 79.96
N ARG A 563 49.17 98.31 80.04
CA ARG A 563 49.30 97.56 81.31
C ARG A 563 48.08 97.71 82.25
N GLY A 564 46.88 97.74 81.67
CA GLY A 564 45.61 97.84 82.43
C GLY A 564 45.24 99.25 82.89
N THR A 565 46.03 100.28 82.55
CA THR A 565 45.72 101.68 82.86
C THR A 565 45.36 102.42 81.57
N CYS A 566 44.17 103.03 81.51
CA CYS A 566 43.74 103.84 80.37
C CYS A 566 44.75 104.98 80.12
N ALA A 567 45.36 105.00 78.93
CA ALA A 567 46.25 106.08 78.50
C ALA A 567 45.49 107.21 77.77
N ALA A 568 44.29 106.98 77.25
CA ALA A 568 43.43 108.03 76.71
C ALA A 568 41.96 107.61 76.66
N LEU A 569 41.01 108.50 76.98
CA LEU A 569 39.56 108.28 76.89
C LEU A 569 39.04 108.58 75.46
N GLY A 570 37.93 107.94 75.05
CA GLY A 570 37.34 108.05 73.70
C GLY A 570 37.17 109.49 73.22
N GLY A 571 37.54 109.75 71.96
CA GLY A 571 37.47 111.08 71.32
C GLY A 571 38.78 111.86 71.19
N THR A 572 39.92 111.34 71.68
CA THR A 572 41.24 111.98 71.49
C THR A 572 42.14 111.16 70.57
N THR A 573 42.67 111.80 69.52
CA THR A 573 43.72 111.23 68.67
C THR A 573 45.01 111.06 69.48
N ILE A 574 45.45 109.82 69.71
CA ILE A 574 46.79 109.58 70.26
C ILE A 574 47.80 109.80 69.13
N ASN A 575 48.32 111.01 69.03
CA ASN A 575 49.40 111.33 68.10
C ASN A 575 50.68 110.57 68.49
N SER A 576 51.42 110.09 67.49
CA SER A 576 52.71 109.44 67.68
C SER A 576 53.70 110.40 68.36
N GLY A 577 53.86 110.23 69.67
CA GLY A 577 54.80 111.00 70.46
C GLY A 577 56.22 110.47 70.33
N THR A 578 57.09 111.25 69.70
CA THR A 578 58.48 111.42 70.12
C THR A 578 58.65 112.89 70.50
N ALA A 579 59.14 113.30 71.67
CA ALA A 579 59.64 112.57 72.82
C ALA A 579 59.34 113.34 74.13
N ASN A 580 59.23 112.61 75.24
CA ASN A 580 59.19 113.09 76.63
C ASN A 580 57.89 113.57 77.27
N ARG A 581 56.70 113.15 76.82
CA ARG A 581 55.51 113.11 77.69
C ARG A 581 54.65 111.88 77.41
N LEU A 582 54.29 111.17 78.48
CA LEU A 582 53.14 110.26 78.52
C LEU A 582 51.89 111.11 78.18
N ALA A 583 51.06 110.63 77.25
CA ALA A 583 49.66 111.02 77.21
C ALA A 583 48.93 110.22 78.29
#